data_AF-A0A6V8F0S2-F1
#
_entry.id   AF-A0A6V8F0S2-F1
#
_cell.length_a   1.000
_cell.length_b   1.000
_cell.length_c   1.000
_cell.angle_alpha   90.00
_cell.angle_beta   90.00
_cell.angle_gamma   90.00
#
_symmetry.space_group_name_H-M   'P 1'
#
loop_
_entity.id
_entity.type
_entity.pdbx_description
1 polymer ?
#
loop_
_entity_poly.entity_id
_entity_poly.type
_entity_poly.pdbx_seq_one_letter_code
_entity_poly.pdbx_strand_id
1 'polypeptide(L)'
;MNDQAKLGMIAGILLLGFVLIGAVSASVIMTSTTKYSEDNLNRITNEVVDEICTYLQINHIVGKYQTIHGEQKIQKIVILIKPLVSQEIDVSHMTLELIDGEHLTILTYNGLAESFQSGSLFEHPLWNSMPSGTFSLLTTIDDDSSIVNAHLLNKNTDMAFILLKLPDDMAMNTDNQLKVTILTSPGIGRTVTLEAPLSTQSVVTLYE
;
A
#
# COMPACT_ATOMS: atom_id res chain seq x y z
N MET A 1 -11.66 -81.92 -3.54
CA MET A 1 -11.07 -80.73 -4.18
C MET A 1 -10.46 -79.90 -3.07
N ASN A 2 -9.14 -79.70 -3.08
CA ASN A 2 -8.33 -79.38 -1.91
C ASN A 2 -8.63 -77.97 -1.36
N ASP A 3 -9.07 -77.86 -0.10
CA ASP A 3 -9.50 -76.57 0.50
C ASP A 3 -8.41 -75.50 0.46
N GLN A 4 -7.13 -75.91 0.44
CA GLN A 4 -5.98 -75.02 0.27
C GLN A 4 -5.95 -74.32 -1.09
N ALA A 5 -6.37 -75.00 -2.17
CA ALA A 5 -6.44 -74.39 -3.51
C ALA A 5 -7.59 -73.37 -3.60
N LYS A 6 -8.71 -73.63 -2.90
CA LYS A 6 -9.85 -72.72 -2.80
C LYS A 6 -9.48 -71.47 -2.00
N LEU A 7 -8.73 -71.64 -0.90
CA LEU A 7 -8.21 -70.54 -0.09
C LEU A 7 -7.23 -69.67 -0.89
N GLY A 8 -6.34 -70.28 -1.68
CA GLY A 8 -5.39 -69.57 -2.54
C GLY A 8 -6.06 -68.75 -3.65
N MET A 9 -7.13 -69.29 -4.27
CA MET A 9 -7.91 -68.55 -5.26
C MET A 9 -8.64 -67.36 -4.64
N ILE A 10 -9.26 -67.53 -3.47
CA ILE A 10 -9.94 -66.44 -2.75
C ILE A 10 -8.94 -65.36 -2.33
N ALA A 11 -7.76 -65.75 -1.83
CA ALA A 11 -6.69 -64.81 -1.48
C ALA A 11 -6.18 -64.03 -2.70
N GLY A 12 -6.04 -64.68 -3.85
CA GLY A 12 -5.63 -64.03 -5.10
C GLY A 12 -6.65 -63.01 -5.60
N ILE A 13 -7.95 -63.33 -5.52
CA ILE A 13 -9.03 -62.40 -5.88
C ILE A 13 -9.06 -61.20 -4.93
N LEU A 14 -8.89 -61.43 -3.63
CA LEU A 14 -8.83 -60.35 -2.63
C LEU A 14 -7.62 -59.44 -2.85
N LEU A 15 -6.44 -60.01 -3.16
CA LEU A 15 -5.24 -59.24 -3.46
C LEU A 15 -5.45 -58.30 -4.67
N LEU A 16 -6.04 -58.81 -5.74
CA LEU A 16 -6.38 -58.00 -6.92
C LEU A 16 -7.37 -56.88 -6.57
N GLY A 17 -8.35 -57.17 -5.72
CA GLY A 17 -9.28 -56.16 -5.20
C GLY A 17 -8.57 -55.05 -4.42
N PHE A 18 -7.64 -55.40 -3.52
CA PHE A 18 -6.87 -54.42 -2.75
C PHE A 18 -5.98 -53.54 -3.62
N VAL A 19 -5.34 -54.11 -4.65
CA VAL A 19 -4.50 -53.35 -5.59
C VAL A 19 -5.33 -52.34 -6.38
N LEU A 20 -6.52 -52.72 -6.85
CA LEU A 20 -7.42 -51.81 -7.58
C LEU A 20 -7.93 -50.67 -6.68
N ILE A 21 -8.33 -50.97 -5.44
CA ILE A 21 -8.77 -49.95 -4.47
C ILE A 21 -7.61 -49.00 -4.13
N GLY A 22 -6.40 -49.54 -3.94
CA GLY A 22 -5.20 -48.75 -3.70
C GLY A 22 -4.88 -47.80 -4.85
N ALA A 23 -4.96 -48.28 -6.10
CA ALA A 23 -4.70 -47.48 -7.29
C ALA A 23 -5.72 -46.34 -7.47
N VAL A 24 -7.02 -46.62 -7.27
CA VAL A 24 -8.08 -45.61 -7.35
C VAL A 24 -7.92 -44.58 -6.21
N SER A 25 -7.60 -45.03 -5.00
CA SER A 25 -7.39 -44.13 -3.85
C SER A 25 -6.17 -43.22 -4.05
N ALA A 26 -5.06 -43.78 -4.53
CA ALA A 26 -3.86 -43.00 -4.87
C ALA A 26 -4.13 -42.00 -5.99
N SER A 27 -4.89 -42.41 -7.02
CA SER A 27 -5.30 -41.52 -8.11
C SER A 27 -6.18 -40.38 -7.60
N VAL A 28 -7.16 -40.63 -6.74
CA VAL A 28 -8.02 -39.59 -6.15
C VAL A 28 -7.21 -38.66 -5.25
N ILE A 29 -6.28 -39.16 -4.43
CA ILE A 29 -5.40 -38.33 -3.60
C ILE A 29 -4.52 -37.45 -4.49
N MET A 30 -3.85 -38.02 -5.50
CA MET A 30 -3.02 -37.28 -6.45
C MET A 30 -3.82 -36.27 -7.29
N THR A 31 -5.08 -36.55 -7.60
CA THR A 31 -5.94 -35.66 -8.41
C THR A 31 -6.63 -34.60 -7.54
N SER A 32 -6.73 -34.82 -6.23
CA SER A 32 -7.32 -33.85 -5.28
C SER A 32 -6.27 -32.86 -4.75
N THR A 33 -5.00 -33.25 -4.68
CA THR A 33 -3.88 -32.34 -4.36
C THR A 33 -3.47 -31.45 -5.53
N THR A 34 -3.87 -31.75 -6.78
CA THR A 34 -3.54 -30.91 -7.94
C THR A 34 -4.46 -29.69 -8.11
N LYS A 35 -5.53 -29.54 -7.31
CA LYS A 35 -6.39 -28.34 -7.37
C LYS A 35 -5.70 -27.07 -6.83
N TYR A 36 -4.62 -27.23 -6.05
CA TYR A 36 -3.68 -26.16 -5.73
C TYR A 36 -2.27 -26.74 -5.83
N SER A 37 -1.56 -26.48 -6.92
CA SER A 37 -0.13 -26.83 -6.99
C SER A 37 0.63 -26.20 -5.82
N GLU A 38 1.70 -26.84 -5.35
CA GLU A 38 2.60 -26.23 -4.34
C GLU A 38 3.05 -24.83 -4.78
N ASP A 39 3.25 -24.64 -6.09
CA ASP A 39 3.54 -23.33 -6.69
C ASP A 39 2.44 -22.29 -6.45
N ASN A 40 1.16 -22.69 -6.51
CA ASN A 40 0.04 -21.79 -6.22
C ASN A 40 -0.02 -21.43 -4.74
N LEU A 41 0.29 -22.38 -3.85
CA LEU A 41 0.31 -22.12 -2.40
C LEU A 41 1.46 -21.19 -2.02
N ASN A 42 2.65 -21.38 -2.60
CA ASN A 42 3.80 -20.50 -2.39
C ASN A 42 3.51 -19.09 -2.91
N ARG A 43 2.89 -18.97 -4.09
CA ARG A 43 2.48 -17.67 -4.64
C ARG A 43 1.50 -16.94 -3.72
N ILE A 44 0.41 -17.61 -3.30
CA ILE A 44 -0.59 -17.00 -2.41
C ILE A 44 0.04 -16.61 -1.07
N THR A 45 0.93 -17.44 -0.53
CA THR A 45 1.63 -17.15 0.73
C THR A 45 2.49 -15.90 0.59
N ASN A 46 3.26 -15.80 -0.49
CA ASN A 46 4.09 -14.62 -0.74
C ASN A 46 3.23 -13.37 -0.96
N GLU A 47 2.15 -13.46 -1.74
CA GLU A 47 1.21 -12.34 -1.95
C GLU A 47 0.62 -11.83 -0.62
N VAL A 48 0.26 -12.74 0.31
CA VAL A 48 -0.26 -12.37 1.63
C VAL A 48 0.82 -11.76 2.52
N VAL A 49 2.04 -12.31 2.48
CA VAL A 49 3.18 -11.75 3.22
C VAL A 49 3.52 -10.35 2.70
N ASP A 50 3.54 -10.17 1.39
CA ASP A 50 3.78 -8.87 0.76
C ASP A 50 2.68 -7.88 1.13
N GLU A 51 1.40 -8.27 1.11
CA GLU A 51 0.29 -7.42 1.52
C GLU A 51 0.40 -6.94 2.98
N ILE A 52 0.78 -7.82 3.90
CA ILE A 52 0.88 -7.50 5.33
C ILE A 52 2.14 -6.70 5.66
N CYS A 53 3.27 -7.05 5.02
CA CYS A 53 4.53 -6.35 5.24
C CYS A 53 4.51 -4.96 4.61
N THR A 54 3.76 -4.78 3.50
CA THR A 54 3.63 -3.50 2.81
C THR A 54 2.81 -2.53 3.63
N TYR A 55 3.53 -1.80 4.47
CA TYR A 55 2.97 -0.85 5.41
C TYR A 55 3.79 0.43 5.47
N LEU A 56 3.10 1.55 5.24
CA LEU A 56 3.67 2.89 5.39
C LEU A 56 3.33 3.48 6.76
N GLN A 57 4.39 3.85 7.47
CA GLN A 57 4.31 4.68 8.66
C GLN A 57 4.09 6.13 8.25
N ILE A 58 3.04 6.74 8.81
CA ILE A 58 2.80 8.17 8.75
C ILE A 58 3.31 8.76 10.06
N ASN A 59 4.31 9.62 9.98
CA ASN A 59 5.02 10.13 11.16
C ASN A 59 4.58 11.54 11.54
N HIS A 60 4.34 12.42 10.56
CA HIS A 60 3.97 13.80 10.82
C HIS A 60 3.22 14.37 9.63
N ILE A 61 2.19 15.18 9.89
CA ILE A 61 1.45 15.87 8.84
C ILE A 61 1.38 17.35 9.17
N VAL A 62 1.78 18.17 8.19
CA VAL A 62 1.83 19.63 8.33
C VAL A 62 1.06 20.28 7.19
N GLY A 63 0.25 21.28 7.54
CA GLY A 63 -0.47 22.11 6.60
C GLY A 63 0.09 23.53 6.55
N LYS A 64 -0.08 24.20 5.41
CA LYS A 64 0.15 25.64 5.27
C LYS A 64 -1.14 26.38 4.94
N TYR A 65 -1.46 27.35 5.79
CA TYR A 65 -2.52 28.32 5.55
C TYR A 65 -2.15 29.26 4.40
N GLN A 66 -3.10 29.48 3.50
CA GLN A 66 -3.02 30.39 2.38
C GLN A 66 -4.34 31.17 2.27
N THR A 67 -4.23 32.43 1.83
CA THR A 67 -5.41 33.25 1.56
C THR A 67 -6.04 32.84 0.22
N ILE A 68 -7.23 32.23 0.26
CA ILE A 68 -8.01 31.86 -0.92
C ILE A 68 -9.33 32.62 -0.86
N HIS A 69 -9.62 33.43 -1.89
CA HIS A 69 -10.81 34.29 -1.94
C HIS A 69 -11.03 35.18 -0.70
N GLY A 70 -9.96 35.56 0.01
CA GLY A 70 -10.01 36.39 1.22
C GLY A 70 -10.10 35.63 2.54
N GLU A 71 -10.19 34.29 2.50
CA GLU A 71 -10.26 33.42 3.68
C GLU A 71 -8.95 32.66 3.88
N GLN A 72 -8.54 32.44 5.14
CA GLN A 72 -7.39 31.59 5.46
C GLN A 72 -7.81 30.12 5.38
N LYS A 73 -7.26 29.38 4.42
CA LYS A 73 -7.51 27.94 4.24
C LYS A 73 -6.22 27.17 4.10
N ILE A 74 -6.21 25.93 4.56
CA ILE A 74 -5.10 25.01 4.32
C ILE A 74 -5.27 24.41 2.94
N GLN A 75 -4.34 24.73 2.03
CA GLN A 75 -4.33 24.20 0.67
C GLN A 75 -3.15 23.26 0.43
N LYS A 76 -2.00 23.54 1.03
CA LYS A 76 -0.81 22.71 0.90
C LYS A 76 -0.64 21.87 2.16
N ILE A 77 -0.53 20.56 1.98
CA ILE A 77 -0.30 19.59 3.04
C ILE A 77 0.93 18.77 2.67
N VAL A 78 1.80 18.51 3.64
CA VAL A 78 2.89 17.56 3.52
C VAL A 78 2.72 16.43 4.53
N ILE A 79 2.85 15.20 4.07
CA ILE A 79 2.71 13.99 4.89
C ILE A 79 4.06 13.27 4.89
N LEU A 80 4.72 13.20 6.04
CA LEU A 80 5.96 12.46 6.18
C LEU A 80 5.66 10.97 6.28
N ILE A 81 6.15 10.21 5.30
CA ILE A 81 6.00 8.77 5.22
C ILE A 81 7.33 8.05 5.29
N LYS A 82 7.26 6.79 5.74
CA LYS A 82 8.39 5.88 5.88
C LYS A 82 7.93 4.42 5.81
N PRO A 83 8.64 3.50 5.14
CA PRO A 83 8.33 2.07 5.21
C PRO A 83 8.58 1.51 6.62
N LEU A 84 7.66 0.65 7.11
CA LEU A 84 7.84 -0.02 8.39
C LEU A 84 9.01 -1.02 8.37
N VAL A 85 9.12 -1.77 7.29
CA VAL A 85 10.18 -2.75 7.04
C VAL A 85 10.78 -2.49 5.66
N SER A 86 12.01 -2.97 5.43
CA SER A 86 12.66 -2.82 4.12
C SER A 86 12.02 -3.80 3.13
N GLN A 87 11.42 -3.24 2.09
CA GLN A 87 10.72 -3.95 1.04
C GLN A 87 10.42 -2.99 -0.10
N GLU A 88 10.22 -3.51 -1.30
CA GLU A 88 9.94 -2.69 -2.48
C GLU A 88 8.47 -2.23 -2.48
N ILE A 89 8.24 -0.96 -2.19
CA ILE A 89 6.93 -0.31 -2.33
C ILE A 89 7.00 0.60 -3.55
N ASP A 90 6.29 0.22 -4.61
CA ASP A 90 6.17 1.03 -5.82
C ASP A 90 5.18 2.18 -5.61
N VAL A 91 5.70 3.40 -5.55
CA VAL A 91 4.89 4.61 -5.36
C VAL A 91 4.16 5.02 -6.64
N SER A 92 4.53 4.46 -7.79
CA SER A 92 3.86 4.69 -9.08
C SER A 92 2.41 4.21 -9.10
N HIS A 93 2.11 3.20 -8.28
CA HIS A 93 0.77 2.65 -8.09
C HIS A 93 0.09 3.16 -6.82
N MET A 94 0.74 4.05 -6.06
CA MET A 94 0.15 4.64 -4.87
C MET A 94 -0.94 5.64 -5.24
N THR A 95 -2.03 5.60 -4.48
CA THR A 95 -3.13 6.56 -4.61
C THR A 95 -3.46 7.16 -3.25
N LEU A 96 -3.94 8.40 -3.25
CA LEU A 96 -4.46 9.06 -2.07
C LEU A 96 -5.95 9.28 -2.23
N GLU A 97 -6.73 8.89 -1.23
CA GLU A 97 -8.15 9.25 -1.15
C GLU A 97 -8.31 10.39 -0.15
N LEU A 98 -9.06 11.42 -0.55
CA LEU A 98 -9.39 12.57 0.26
C LEU A 98 -10.89 12.64 0.46
N ILE A 99 -11.34 12.72 1.71
CA ILE A 99 -12.76 12.78 2.08
C ILE A 99 -12.97 13.94 3.05
N ASP A 100 -13.71 14.96 2.64
CA ASP A 100 -14.06 16.15 3.45
C ASP A 100 -15.45 16.06 4.11
N GLY A 101 -16.15 14.93 3.88
CA GLY A 101 -17.51 14.67 4.36
C GLY A 101 -18.57 14.80 3.27
N GLU A 102 -18.29 15.53 2.19
CA GLU A 102 -19.20 15.72 1.04
C GLU A 102 -18.65 15.11 -0.24
N HIS A 103 -17.34 15.24 -0.47
CA HIS A 103 -16.65 14.82 -1.68
C HIS A 103 -15.59 13.76 -1.36
N LEU A 104 -15.48 12.79 -2.27
CA LEU A 104 -14.35 11.85 -2.34
C LEU A 104 -13.51 12.25 -3.56
N THR A 105 -12.24 12.58 -3.35
CA THR A 105 -11.27 12.85 -4.42
C THR A 105 -10.14 11.84 -4.37
N ILE A 106 -9.81 11.24 -5.51
CA ILE A 106 -8.67 10.33 -5.64
C ILE A 106 -7.54 11.08 -6.34
N LEU A 107 -6.34 11.02 -5.76
CA LEU A 107 -5.12 11.57 -6.34
C LEU A 107 -4.16 10.46 -6.71
N THR A 108 -3.53 10.62 -7.86
CA THR A 108 -2.51 9.69 -8.35
C THR A 108 -1.13 10.32 -8.28
N TYR A 109 -0.11 9.48 -8.15
CA TYR A 109 1.27 9.95 -8.25
C TYR A 109 1.54 10.51 -9.65
N ASN A 110 2.22 11.66 -9.75
CA ASN A 110 2.53 12.29 -11.03
C ASN A 110 3.90 11.92 -11.61
N GLY A 111 4.63 11.00 -11.00
CA GLY A 111 5.97 10.62 -11.47
C GLY A 111 7.08 11.60 -11.05
N LEU A 112 6.78 12.63 -10.26
CA LEU A 112 7.78 13.58 -9.79
C LEU A 112 8.21 13.25 -8.36
N ALA A 113 9.48 12.90 -8.22
CA ALA A 113 10.18 12.79 -6.95
C ALA A 113 11.48 13.61 -7.03
N GLU A 114 11.75 14.43 -6.03
CA GLU A 114 13.02 15.17 -5.91
C GLU A 114 13.61 15.00 -4.51
N SER A 115 14.92 15.21 -4.38
CA SER A 115 15.59 15.20 -3.09
C SER A 115 15.56 16.58 -2.44
N PHE A 116 15.11 16.65 -1.19
CA PHE A 116 15.12 17.86 -0.39
C PHE A 116 16.49 18.08 0.23
N GLN A 117 17.23 19.04 -0.34
CA GLN A 117 18.58 19.36 0.12
C GLN A 117 18.57 20.41 1.24
N SER A 118 17.81 21.50 1.08
CA SER A 118 17.67 22.56 2.07
C SER A 118 16.54 23.53 1.74
N GLY A 119 16.07 24.30 2.73
CA GLY A 119 15.13 25.40 2.53
C GLY A 119 13.78 25.19 3.23
N SER A 120 12.74 25.84 2.71
CA SER A 120 11.38 25.70 3.21
C SER A 120 10.61 24.71 2.34
N LEU A 121 10.04 23.66 2.96
CA LEU A 121 9.24 22.65 2.25
C LEU A 121 8.10 23.27 1.43
N PHE A 122 7.45 24.32 1.95
CA PHE A 122 6.30 24.95 1.30
C PHE A 122 6.63 25.97 0.21
N GLU A 123 7.92 26.32 0.05
CA GLU A 123 8.44 27.19 -1.02
C GLU A 123 9.14 26.39 -2.13
N HIS A 124 9.16 25.05 -2.02
CA HIS A 124 9.84 24.20 -2.98
C HIS A 124 9.26 24.35 -4.41
N PRO A 125 10.08 24.43 -5.48
CA PRO A 125 9.59 24.64 -6.85
C PRO A 125 8.59 23.60 -7.34
N LEU A 126 8.69 22.37 -6.83
CA LEU A 126 7.84 21.23 -7.17
C LEU A 126 6.34 21.54 -6.97
N TRP A 127 5.97 22.39 -6.01
CA TRP A 127 4.58 22.85 -5.83
C TRP A 127 3.97 23.53 -7.07
N ASN A 128 4.80 24.12 -7.94
CA ASN A 128 4.35 24.81 -9.15
C ASN A 128 4.27 23.86 -10.36
N SER A 129 4.92 22.71 -10.28
CA SER A 129 5.01 21.70 -11.34
C SER A 129 3.93 20.63 -11.23
N MET A 130 3.14 20.62 -10.14
CA MET A 130 2.14 19.60 -9.86
C MET A 130 0.83 19.86 -10.64
N PRO A 131 0.39 18.91 -11.49
CA PRO A 131 -0.95 18.94 -12.07
C PRO A 131 -2.05 18.82 -11.01
N SER A 132 -3.23 19.36 -11.31
CA SER A 132 -4.42 19.15 -10.48
C SER A 132 -4.78 17.67 -10.40
N GLY A 133 -5.25 17.21 -9.24
CA GLY A 133 -5.62 15.80 -9.05
C GLY A 133 -4.43 14.85 -8.86
N THR A 134 -3.24 15.38 -8.56
CA THR A 134 -2.04 14.56 -8.37
C THR A 134 -1.28 14.91 -7.09
N PHE A 135 -0.41 13.99 -6.67
CA PHE A 135 0.58 14.23 -5.63
C PHE A 135 2.00 13.95 -6.14
N SER A 136 2.98 14.50 -5.43
CA SER A 136 4.41 14.31 -5.70
C SER A 136 5.14 13.87 -4.43
N LEU A 137 6.38 13.42 -4.60
CA LEU A 137 7.25 13.06 -3.49
C LEU A 137 8.42 14.02 -3.38
N LEU A 138 8.85 14.26 -2.15
CA LEU A 138 10.04 15.03 -1.84
C LEU A 138 10.83 14.29 -0.76
N THR A 139 11.99 13.74 -1.12
CA THR A 139 12.73 12.78 -0.30
C THR A 139 13.67 13.51 0.66
N THR A 140 13.72 13.07 1.92
CA THR A 140 14.67 13.60 2.92
C THR A 140 15.81 12.63 3.20
N ILE A 141 15.51 11.33 3.20
CA ILE A 141 16.50 10.26 3.36
C ILE A 141 16.20 9.25 2.26
N ASP A 142 17.17 9.04 1.38
CA ASP A 142 17.09 8.16 0.21
C ASP A 142 18.52 7.81 -0.22
N ASP A 143 19.16 6.92 0.54
CA ASP A 143 20.61 6.66 0.45
C ASP A 143 21.03 6.05 -0.90
N ASP A 144 20.13 5.30 -1.56
CA ASP A 144 20.37 4.72 -2.89
C ASP A 144 19.63 5.44 -4.02
N SER A 145 18.98 6.57 -3.72
CA SER A 145 18.21 7.36 -4.69
C SER A 145 17.10 6.54 -5.38
N SER A 146 16.57 5.53 -4.70
CA SER A 146 15.55 4.60 -5.23
C SER A 146 14.21 5.30 -5.44
N ILE A 147 13.85 6.26 -4.59
CA ILE A 147 12.59 6.99 -4.70
C ILE A 147 12.65 7.97 -5.89
N VAL A 148 13.78 8.67 -6.05
CA VAL A 148 13.95 9.67 -7.11
C VAL A 148 14.09 9.02 -8.49
N ASN A 149 14.89 7.96 -8.60
CA ASN A 149 15.23 7.37 -9.90
C ASN A 149 14.32 6.21 -10.31
N ALA A 150 13.81 5.45 -9.34
CA ALA A 150 13.04 4.24 -9.60
C ALA A 150 11.61 4.32 -9.04
N HIS A 151 11.24 5.38 -8.32
CA HIS A 151 9.92 5.52 -7.69
C HIS A 151 9.63 4.37 -6.70
N LEU A 152 10.67 3.86 -6.04
CA LEU A 152 10.57 2.80 -5.06
C LEU A 152 10.97 3.32 -3.69
N LEU A 153 10.16 3.03 -2.68
CA LEU A 153 10.62 3.04 -1.29
C LEU A 153 11.09 1.61 -0.99
N ASN A 154 12.38 1.39 -0.74
CA ASN A 154 12.94 0.04 -0.65
C ASN A 154 13.58 -0.27 0.72
N LYS A 155 13.93 0.76 1.50
CA LYS A 155 14.54 0.61 2.81
C LYS A 155 13.66 1.22 3.88
N ASN A 156 13.68 0.59 5.06
CA ASN A 156 13.10 1.16 6.27
C ASN A 156 13.87 2.37 6.80
N THR A 157 14.83 2.93 6.08
CA THR A 157 15.48 4.21 6.38
C THR A 157 14.95 5.32 5.50
N ASP A 158 14.32 4.97 4.38
CA ASP A 158 13.77 5.90 3.42
C ASP A 158 12.69 6.76 4.06
N MET A 159 12.79 8.06 3.82
CA MET A 159 11.82 9.04 4.31
C MET A 159 11.51 10.03 3.20
N ALA A 160 10.22 10.21 2.94
CA ALA A 160 9.74 11.17 1.95
C ALA A 160 8.51 11.91 2.46
N PHE A 161 8.38 13.16 2.05
CA PHE A 161 7.15 13.90 2.13
C PHE A 161 6.31 13.62 0.90
N ILE A 162 5.06 13.22 1.10
CA ILE A 162 4.02 13.36 0.09
C ILE A 162 3.59 14.82 0.07
N LEU A 163 3.73 15.48 -1.08
CA LEU A 163 3.24 16.82 -1.32
C LEU A 163 1.83 16.73 -1.88
N LEU A 164 0.89 17.32 -1.14
CA LEU A 164 -0.52 17.33 -1.44
C LEU A 164 -1.01 18.77 -1.59
N LYS A 165 -1.58 19.10 -2.75
CA LYS A 165 -2.28 20.37 -2.97
C LYS A 165 -3.78 20.10 -3.10
N LEU A 166 -4.55 20.58 -2.13
CA LEU A 166 -6.00 20.47 -2.14
C LEU A 166 -6.58 21.41 -3.21
N PRO A 167 -7.62 20.97 -3.95
CA PRO A 167 -8.39 21.87 -4.79
C PRO A 167 -9.16 22.89 -3.92
N ASP A 168 -9.54 24.03 -4.51
CA ASP A 168 -10.10 25.17 -3.77
C ASP A 168 -11.41 24.84 -3.04
N ASP A 169 -12.19 23.89 -3.57
CA ASP A 169 -13.44 23.38 -3.00
C ASP A 169 -13.22 22.46 -1.78
N MET A 170 -12.06 21.81 -1.69
CA MET A 170 -11.68 20.94 -0.56
C MET A 170 -10.68 21.60 0.41
N ALA A 171 -10.24 22.82 0.13
CA ALA A 171 -9.30 23.54 0.99
C ALA A 171 -9.89 23.72 2.40
N MET A 172 -9.13 23.35 3.43
CA MET A 172 -9.67 23.24 4.79
C MET A 172 -9.77 24.62 5.44
N ASN A 173 -10.97 25.02 5.85
CA ASN A 173 -11.14 26.12 6.79
C ASN A 173 -10.72 25.68 8.20
N THR A 174 -10.55 26.63 9.12
CA THR A 174 -10.43 26.34 10.55
C THR A 174 -11.59 25.47 11.03
N ASP A 175 -11.29 24.47 11.86
CA ASP A 175 -12.22 23.46 12.41
C ASP A 175 -12.80 22.47 11.38
N ASN A 176 -12.39 22.54 10.10
CA ASN A 176 -12.73 21.48 9.14
C ASN A 176 -11.89 20.22 9.38
N GLN A 177 -12.51 19.07 9.07
CA GLN A 177 -11.83 17.79 9.05
C GLN A 177 -11.65 17.28 7.62
N LEU A 178 -10.51 16.64 7.37
CA LEU A 178 -10.22 15.96 6.11
C LEU A 178 -9.66 14.58 6.42
N LYS A 179 -10.29 13.53 5.90
CA LYS A 179 -9.72 12.18 5.97
C LYS A 179 -8.84 11.95 4.75
N VAL A 180 -7.62 11.50 4.99
CA VAL A 180 -6.65 11.13 3.97
C VAL A 180 -6.34 9.65 4.10
N THR A 181 -6.61 8.87 3.06
CA THR A 181 -6.21 7.46 2.98
C THR A 181 -5.07 7.31 2.00
N ILE A 182 -3.95 6.72 2.44
CA ILE A 182 -2.84 6.35 1.57
C ILE A 182 -3.02 4.88 1.20
N LEU A 183 -3.18 4.59 -0.09
CA LEU A 183 -3.33 3.23 -0.62
C LEU A 183 -2.09 2.87 -1.43
N THR A 184 -1.49 1.72 -1.11
CA THR A 184 -0.39 1.10 -1.86
C THR A 184 -0.88 -0.16 -2.57
N SER A 185 -0.12 -0.64 -3.56
CA SER A 185 -0.41 -1.90 -4.24
C SER A 185 0.89 -2.68 -4.47
N PRO A 186 1.10 -3.83 -3.80
CA PRO A 186 0.27 -4.41 -2.73
C PRO A 186 0.29 -3.53 -1.45
N GLY A 187 -0.54 -3.86 -0.47
CA GLY A 187 -0.40 -3.33 0.89
C GLY A 187 -1.63 -2.73 1.53
N ILE A 188 -1.52 -2.55 2.85
CA ILE A 188 -2.63 -2.10 3.68
C ILE A 188 -2.78 -0.59 3.60
N GLY A 189 -3.95 -0.15 3.13
CA GLY A 189 -4.36 1.24 3.14
C GLY A 189 -4.39 1.84 4.55
N ARG A 190 -3.90 3.08 4.69
CA ARG A 190 -3.88 3.79 5.97
C ARG A 190 -4.64 5.10 5.90
N THR A 191 -5.68 5.22 6.72
CA THR A 191 -6.46 6.46 6.86
C THR A 191 -6.03 7.26 8.07
N VAL A 192 -5.87 8.57 7.89
CA VAL A 192 -5.64 9.55 8.95
C VAL A 192 -6.69 10.66 8.84
N THR A 193 -7.21 11.11 9.97
CA THR A 193 -8.10 12.27 10.03
C THR A 193 -7.28 13.49 10.41
N LEU A 194 -7.32 14.51 9.55
CA LEU A 194 -6.68 15.80 9.73
C LEU A 194 -7.70 16.78 10.26
N GLU A 195 -7.30 17.61 11.22
CA GLU A 195 -8.13 18.69 11.76
C GLU A 195 -7.37 20.01 11.61
N ALA A 196 -8.01 21.01 11.00
CA ALA A 196 -7.39 22.31 10.80
C ALA A 196 -7.47 23.15 12.09
N PRO A 197 -6.34 23.43 12.76
CA PRO A 197 -6.34 24.25 13.98
C PRO A 197 -6.59 25.72 13.64
N LEU A 198 -6.88 26.56 14.64
CA LEU A 198 -6.99 28.01 14.45
C LEU A 198 -5.80 28.58 13.65
N SER A 199 -6.09 29.44 12.66
CA SER A 199 -5.10 30.09 11.77
C SER A 199 -4.26 31.16 12.48
N THR A 200 -3.57 30.79 13.55
CA THR A 200 -2.67 31.64 14.34
C THR A 200 -1.26 31.68 13.76
N GLN A 201 -0.89 30.68 12.96
CA GLN A 201 0.40 30.54 12.31
C GLN A 201 0.18 30.14 10.85
N SER A 202 1.13 30.49 9.98
CA SER A 202 1.06 30.15 8.55
C SER A 202 1.29 28.66 8.29
N VAL A 203 2.04 27.98 9.15
CA VAL A 203 2.33 26.54 9.07
C VAL A 203 1.88 25.89 10.37
N VAL A 204 1.12 24.80 10.27
CA VAL A 204 0.47 24.15 11.41
C VAL A 204 0.59 22.63 11.33
N THR A 205 0.75 21.97 12.47
CA THR A 205 0.65 20.50 12.56
C THR A 205 -0.82 20.09 12.47
N LEU A 206 -1.10 19.09 11.64
CA LEU A 206 -2.44 18.51 11.44
C LEU A 206 -2.58 17.12 12.09
N TYR A 207 -1.45 16.43 12.30
CA TYR A 207 -1.39 15.11 12.92
C TYR A 207 0.02 14.88 13.50
N GLU A 208 0.07 14.33 14.72
CA GLU A 208 1.29 13.86 15.41
C GLU A 208 1.25 12.33 15.59
#